data_AF-A0A8S2LII7-F1
#
_entry.id   AF-A0A8S2LII7-F1
#
_cell.length_a   1.000
_cell.length_b   1.000
_cell.length_c   1.000
_cell.angle_alpha   90.00
_cell.angle_beta   90.00
_cell.angle_gamma   90.00
#
_symmetry.space_group_name_H-M   'P 1'
#
loop_
_entity.id
_entity.type
_entity.pdbx_description
1 polymer ?
#
loop_
_entity_poly.entity_id
_entity_poly.type
_entity_poly.pdbx_seq_one_letter_code
_entity_poly.pdbx_strand_id
1 'polypeptide(L)'
;NTGGRHCEQCRQGYYGDPLGPDKCQPCDCGIGGLDNNCNSKTGDCICKENVIDSNLGDNIVRRCSQCRDGYWGLGRGYCSSCNCDIDGSTGMICDKFTGQCPCKYNRGG
;
A
#
# COMPACT_ATOMS: atom_id res chain seq x y z
N ASN A 1 -24.52 0.81 5.46
CA ASN A 1 -23.18 1.42 5.45
C ASN A 1 -23.17 2.78 4.78
N THR A 2 -24.22 3.55 4.94
CA THR A 2 -24.39 4.88 4.34
C THR A 2 -24.33 5.94 5.44
N GLY A 3 -24.04 7.18 5.05
CA GLY A 3 -23.88 8.36 5.90
C GLY A 3 -24.24 9.63 5.11
N GLY A 4 -24.12 10.79 5.74
CA GLY A 4 -24.65 12.05 5.21
C GLY A 4 -26.06 12.36 5.73
N ARG A 5 -26.55 13.58 5.48
CA ARG A 5 -27.85 14.04 6.01
C ARG A 5 -29.02 13.32 5.35
N HIS A 6 -28.81 12.87 4.11
CA HIS A 6 -29.77 12.19 3.26
C HIS A 6 -29.27 10.81 2.83
N CYS A 7 -28.33 10.22 3.57
CA CYS A 7 -27.71 8.92 3.25
C CYS A 7 -27.01 8.89 1.88
N GLU A 8 -26.56 10.04 1.40
CA GLU A 8 -26.00 10.28 0.07
C GLU A 8 -24.50 9.95 -0.03
N GLN A 9 -23.89 9.49 1.07
CA GLN A 9 -22.48 9.13 1.13
C GLN A 9 -22.30 7.76 1.78
N CYS A 10 -21.14 7.13 1.58
CA CYS A 10 -20.75 6.00 2.40
C CYS A 10 -20.30 6.47 3.79
N ARG A 11 -20.61 5.69 4.83
CA ARG A 11 -20.13 5.97 6.19
C ARG A 11 -18.60 5.89 6.23
N GLN A 12 -17.99 6.50 7.24
CA GLN A 12 -16.55 6.35 7.48
C GLN A 12 -16.14 4.86 7.57
N GLY A 13 -15.04 4.51 6.89
CA GLY A 13 -14.59 3.13 6.71
C GLY A 13 -15.24 2.37 5.55
N TYR A 14 -16.02 3.06 4.70
CA TYR A 14 -16.66 2.49 3.52
C TYR A 14 -16.56 3.43 2.31
N TYR A 15 -16.60 2.88 1.10
CA TYR A 15 -16.54 3.61 -0.15
C TYR A 15 -17.46 3.05 -1.24
N GLY A 16 -17.72 3.84 -2.28
CA GLY A 16 -18.50 3.45 -3.45
C GLY A 16 -19.77 4.28 -3.62
N ASP A 17 -20.78 3.70 -4.26
CA ASP A 17 -22.06 4.36 -4.50
C ASP A 17 -23.13 3.88 -3.49
N PRO A 18 -23.59 4.75 -2.58
CA PRO A 18 -24.65 4.39 -1.63
C PRO A 18 -26.01 4.12 -2.28
N LEU A 19 -26.24 4.63 -3.50
CA LEU A 19 -27.49 4.46 -4.26
C LEU A 19 -27.35 3.47 -5.43
N GLY A 20 -26.12 3.07 -5.74
CA GLY A 20 -25.80 2.15 -6.83
C GLY A 20 -26.09 0.68 -6.51
N PRO A 21 -26.00 -0.20 -7.53
CA PRO A 21 -26.13 -1.65 -7.33
C PRO A 21 -25.01 -2.20 -6.43
N ASP A 22 -23.79 -1.67 -6.59
CA ASP A 22 -22.65 -1.93 -5.73
C ASP A 22 -22.67 -0.98 -4.55
N LYS A 23 -23.49 -1.34 -3.55
CA LYS A 23 -23.59 -0.63 -2.26
C LYS A 23 -22.20 -0.38 -1.66
N CYS A 24 -22.13 0.59 -0.76
CA CYS A 24 -20.93 0.91 0.03
C CYS A 24 -20.15 -0.32 0.52
N GLN A 25 -18.94 -0.48 -0.01
CA GLN A 25 -17.99 -1.53 0.31
C GLN A 25 -17.08 -1.11 1.46
N PRO A 26 -16.66 -2.03 2.34
CA PRO A 26 -15.73 -1.69 3.42
C PRO A 26 -14.36 -1.32 2.84
N CYS A 27 -13.72 -0.31 3.44
CA CYS A 27 -12.32 0.00 3.16
C CYS A 27 -11.43 -1.16 3.59
N ASP A 28 -10.36 -1.38 2.83
CA ASP A 28 -9.37 -2.42 3.10
C ASP A 28 -7.95 -1.90 2.85
N CYS A 29 -7.50 -1.02 3.74
CA CYS A 29 -6.22 -0.31 3.56
C CYS A 29 -5.00 -1.17 3.88
N GLY A 30 -5.18 -2.33 4.52
CA GLY A 30 -4.10 -3.24 4.86
C GLY A 30 -3.17 -2.74 5.97
N ILE A 31 -2.13 -3.52 6.28
CA ILE A 31 -1.22 -3.27 7.41
C ILE A 31 -0.37 -1.99 7.24
N GLY A 32 -0.16 -1.60 5.98
CA GLY A 32 0.58 -0.40 5.61
C GLY A 32 -0.29 0.85 5.51
N GLY A 33 -1.60 0.77 5.76
CA GLY A 33 -2.47 1.93 5.88
C GLY A 33 -2.18 2.71 7.17
N LEU A 34 -2.35 4.03 7.14
CA LEU A 34 -2.27 4.87 8.34
C LEU A 34 -3.40 4.52 9.31
N ASP A 35 -4.59 4.30 8.76
CA ASP A 35 -5.78 3.76 9.40
C ASP A 35 -6.57 2.91 8.38
N ASN A 36 -7.79 2.50 8.73
CA ASN A 36 -8.72 1.82 7.82
C ASN A 36 -9.78 2.79 7.26
N ASN A 37 -9.47 4.09 7.18
CA ASN A 37 -10.29 5.06 6.49
C ASN A 37 -9.79 5.23 5.06
N CYS A 38 -10.72 5.21 4.12
CA CYS A 38 -10.44 5.44 2.72
C CYS A 38 -11.37 6.52 2.17
N ASN A 39 -11.04 7.06 1.00
CA ASN A 39 -11.88 8.01 0.31
C ASN A 39 -13.26 7.38 0.03
N SER A 40 -14.33 8.02 0.49
CA SER A 40 -15.69 7.46 0.41
C SER A 40 -16.24 7.27 -1.00
N LYS A 41 -15.59 7.84 -2.03
CA LYS A 41 -15.96 7.67 -3.44
C LYS A 41 -15.04 6.71 -4.16
N THR A 42 -13.73 6.94 -4.06
CA THR A 42 -12.74 6.16 -4.83
C THR A 42 -12.28 4.91 -4.11
N GLY A 43 -12.30 4.90 -2.77
CA GLY A 43 -11.72 3.85 -1.95
C GLY A 43 -10.23 4.03 -1.68
N ASP A 44 -9.64 5.18 -2.05
CA ASP A 44 -8.19 5.40 -1.91
C ASP A 44 -7.79 5.50 -0.43
N CYS A 45 -6.79 4.73 -0.04
CA CYS A 45 -6.26 4.72 1.32
C CYS A 45 -5.04 5.63 1.47
N ILE A 46 -4.86 6.16 2.67
CA ILE A 46 -3.64 6.88 3.03
C ILE A 46 -2.62 5.86 3.53
N CYS A 47 -1.57 5.65 2.75
CA CYS A 47 -0.50 4.74 3.12
C CYS A 47 0.51 5.39 4.06
N LYS A 48 1.10 4.58 4.94
CA LYS A 48 2.25 4.96 5.77
C LYS A 48 3.46 5.30 4.91
N GLU A 49 4.44 5.92 5.54
CA GLU A 49 5.69 6.30 4.88
C GLU A 49 6.34 5.10 4.18
N ASN A 50 6.76 5.31 2.93
CA ASN A 50 7.40 4.31 2.07
C ASN A 50 6.55 3.08 1.76
N VAL A 51 5.24 3.11 2.02
CA VAL A 51 4.26 2.13 1.57
C VAL A 51 3.49 2.70 0.38
N ILE A 52 3.21 1.84 -0.61
CA ILE A 52 2.40 2.14 -1.79
C ILE A 52 1.24 1.15 -1.90
N ASP A 53 0.25 1.55 -2.69
CA ASP A 53 -0.81 0.68 -3.18
C ASP A 53 -0.22 -0.39 -4.11
N SER A 54 -0.69 -1.63 -3.96
CA SER A 54 -0.27 -2.71 -4.85
C SER A 54 -1.22 -2.76 -6.06
N ASN A 55 -0.80 -2.16 -7.17
CA ASN A 55 -1.51 -2.27 -8.44
C ASN A 55 -1.21 -3.64 -9.07
N LEU A 56 -2.23 -4.51 -9.19
CA LEU A 56 -2.13 -5.80 -9.89
C LEU A 56 -2.87 -5.72 -11.22
N GLY A 57 -2.13 -5.41 -12.29
CA GLY A 57 -2.68 -5.31 -13.64
C GLY A 57 -3.73 -4.19 -13.76
N ASP A 58 -4.86 -4.48 -14.40
CA ASP A 58 -5.96 -3.53 -14.59
C ASP A 58 -6.84 -3.36 -13.33
N ASN A 59 -6.63 -4.19 -12.30
CA ASN A 59 -7.35 -4.10 -11.04
C ASN A 59 -6.57 -3.20 -10.06
N ILE A 60 -7.08 -1.99 -9.87
CA ILE A 60 -6.63 -1.08 -8.82
C ILE A 60 -7.07 -1.66 -7.46
N VAL A 61 -6.12 -2.26 -6.75
CA VAL A 61 -6.29 -2.66 -5.36
C VAL A 61 -5.80 -1.51 -4.50
N ARG A 62 -6.73 -0.79 -3.89
CA ARG A 62 -6.46 0.41 -3.07
C ARG A 62 -5.99 0.04 -1.67
N ARG A 63 -5.09 -0.94 -1.59
CA ARG A 63 -4.58 -1.54 -0.35
C ARG A 63 -3.10 -1.23 -0.24
N CYS A 64 -2.71 -0.65 0.90
CA CYS A 64 -1.32 -0.34 1.23
C CYS A 64 -0.58 -1.62 1.63
N SER A 65 -0.21 -2.41 0.63
CA SER A 65 0.35 -3.77 0.78
C SER A 65 1.77 -3.94 0.22
N GLN A 66 2.41 -2.87 -0.26
CA GLN A 66 3.75 -2.99 -0.82
C GLN A 66 4.68 -1.85 -0.37
N CYS A 67 5.96 -2.16 -0.13
CA CYS A 67 6.96 -1.13 0.07
C CYS A 67 7.34 -0.48 -1.26
N ARG A 68 7.58 0.83 -1.24
CA ARG A 68 8.18 1.59 -2.35
C ARG A 68 9.53 0.96 -2.74
N ASP A 69 9.95 1.17 -3.98
CA ASP A 69 11.30 0.81 -4.43
C ASP A 69 12.38 1.44 -3.56
N GLY A 70 13.39 0.64 -3.22
CA GLY A 70 14.39 0.99 -2.21
C GLY A 70 13.97 0.71 -0.76
N TYR A 71 12.81 0.08 -0.53
CA TYR A 71 12.36 -0.33 0.80
C TYR A 71 11.81 -1.77 0.83
N TRP A 72 11.83 -2.38 2.02
CA TRP A 72 11.42 -3.77 2.26
C TRP A 72 10.79 -3.98 3.63
N GLY A 73 10.20 -5.17 3.85
CA GLY A 73 9.84 -5.64 5.20
C GLY A 73 8.46 -5.24 5.73
N LEU A 74 7.48 -4.95 4.86
CA LEU A 74 6.12 -4.50 5.25
C LEU A 74 5.38 -5.43 6.24
N GLY A 75 5.78 -6.69 6.39
CA GLY A 75 5.17 -7.62 7.37
C GLY A 75 5.15 -7.08 8.81
N ARG A 76 5.96 -6.07 9.13
CA ARG A 76 5.99 -5.37 10.43
C ARG A 76 5.06 -4.14 10.50
N GLY A 77 4.31 -3.85 9.43
CA GLY A 77 3.45 -2.68 9.28
C GLY A 77 4.18 -1.39 8.96
N TYR A 78 5.48 -1.45 8.65
CA TYR A 78 6.31 -0.35 8.17
C TYR A 78 7.37 -0.89 7.20
N CYS A 79 7.94 0.00 6.39
CA CYS A 79 8.96 -0.32 5.41
C CYS A 79 10.33 0.21 5.86
N SER A 80 11.36 -0.63 5.76
CA SER A 80 12.75 -0.27 6.08
C SER A 80 13.52 0.02 4.80
N SER A 81 14.43 0.99 4.83
CA SER A 81 15.30 1.29 3.68
C SER A 81 16.20 0.08 3.36
N CYS A 82 16.43 -0.17 2.08
CA CYS A 82 17.35 -1.21 1.61
C CYS A 82 18.80 -0.91 1.98
N ASN A 83 19.19 0.38 1.98
CA ASN A 83 20.57 0.82 2.26
C ASN A 83 21.64 0.05 1.46
N CYS A 84 21.36 -0.27 0.20
CA CYS A 84 22.31 -0.98 -0.66
C CYS A 84 23.58 -0.16 -0.87
N ASP A 85 24.73 -0.82 -0.77
CA ASP A 85 26.02 -0.19 -1.05
C ASP A 85 26.17 0.06 -2.55
N ILE A 86 26.48 1.30 -2.95
CA ILE A 86 26.55 1.71 -4.36
C ILE A 86 27.75 1.06 -5.09
N ASP A 87 28.82 0.77 -4.37
CA ASP A 87 30.02 0.15 -4.92
C ASP A 87 29.91 -1.38 -4.96
N GLY A 88 29.16 -1.97 -4.03
CA GLY A 88 28.95 -3.40 -3.85
C GLY A 88 27.70 -3.96 -4.53
N SER A 89 26.73 -3.11 -4.87
CA SER A 89 25.44 -3.52 -5.47
C SER A 89 25.30 -3.04 -6.92
N THR A 90 24.54 -3.77 -7.72
CA THR A 90 24.18 -3.39 -9.09
C THR A 90 22.96 -2.47 -9.14
N GLY A 91 22.29 -2.24 -8.00
CA GLY A 91 21.14 -1.35 -7.88
C GLY A 91 20.75 -1.08 -6.42
N MET A 92 19.85 -0.12 -6.24
CA MET A 92 19.35 0.32 -4.93
C MET A 92 18.03 -0.34 -4.51
N ILE A 93 17.41 -1.09 -5.42
CA ILE A 93 16.16 -1.81 -5.17
C ILE A 93 16.53 -3.21 -4.68
N CYS A 94 16.28 -3.45 -3.40
CA CYS A 94 16.43 -4.76 -2.78
C CYS A 94 15.14 -5.59 -2.88
N ASP A 95 15.27 -6.87 -2.56
CA ASP A 95 14.12 -7.77 -2.40
C ASP A 95 13.15 -7.28 -1.32
N LYS A 96 11.86 -7.22 -1.63
CA LYS A 96 10.83 -6.61 -0.78
C LYS A 96 10.57 -7.37 0.53
N PHE A 97 10.98 -8.64 0.61
CA PHE A 97 10.74 -9.51 1.77
C PHE A 97 11.99 -9.67 2.62
N THR A 98 13.13 -9.95 1.99
CA THR A 98 14.40 -10.26 2.64
C THR A 98 15.27 -9.04 2.85
N GLY A 99 15.08 -7.96 2.07
CA GLY A 99 15.95 -6.80 2.07
C GLY A 99 17.27 -7.01 1.34
N GLN A 100 17.47 -8.16 0.69
CA GLN A 100 18.72 -8.47 0.01
C GLN A 100 18.93 -7.58 -1.20
N CYS A 101 20.04 -6.85 -1.20
CA CYS A 101 20.47 -6.02 -2.31
C CYS A 101 21.04 -6.89 -3.45
N PRO A 102 20.89 -6.44 -4.71
CA PRO A 102 21.46 -7.14 -5.85
C PRO A 102 22.98 -6.92 -5.86
N CYS A 103 23.75 -7.86 -5.32
CA CYS A 103 25.20 -7.74 -5.20
C CYS A 103 25.93 -7.89 -6.54
N LYS A 104 27.03 -7.16 -6.72
CA LYS A 104 28.00 -7.42 -7.80
C LYS A 104 28.68 -8.78 -7.58
N TYR A 105 29.26 -9.34 -8.65
CA TYR A 105 29.99 -10.61 -8.59
C TYR A 105 31.06 -10.59 -7.49
N ASN A 106 31.14 -11.66 -6.69
CA ASN A 106 32.02 -11.80 -5.52
C ASN A 106 31.82 -10.80 -4.35
N ARG A 107 30.66 -10.14 -4.25
CA ARG A 107 30.26 -9.35 -3.07
C ARG A 107 29.10 -10.04 -2.36
N GLY A 108 29.11 -10.04 -1.03
CA GLY A 108 28.04 -10.55 -0.18
C GLY A 108 28.01 -9.79 1.15
N GLY A 109 26.85 -9.78 1.81
CA GLY A 109 26.57 -9.13 3.08
C GLY A 109 25.54 -9.92 3.87
#